data_AF-A0A822GE49-F1
#
_entry.id   AF-A0A822GE49-F1
#
_cell.length_a   1.000
_cell.length_b   1.000
_cell.length_c   1.000
_cell.angle_alpha   90.00
_cell.angle_beta   90.00
_cell.angle_gamma   90.00
#
_symmetry.space_group_name_H-M   'P 1'
#
loop_
_entity.id
_entity.type
_entity.pdbx_description
1 polymer ?
#
loop_
_entity_poly.entity_id
_entity_poly.type
_entity_poly.pdbx_seq_one_letter_code
_entity_poly.pdbx_strand_id
1 'polypeptide(L)'
;NKKALPIGNDSFWIDLFTEAHDWGLILYEQDWLDRQTIDFFPTRTDINLGHQWLMSMGSAADKIGLNIQYCMSLPRHILSALQIPRVTQARASTDYAFHLDGKAQQWTIGISSMFVDAI
;
A
#
# COMPACT_ATOMS: atom_id res chain seq x y z
N ASN A 1 21.64 4.46 0.77
CA ASN A 1 20.17 4.27 0.83
C ASN A 1 19.55 5.49 1.48
N LYS A 2 18.73 6.27 0.76
CA LYS A 2 18.04 7.49 1.25
C LYS A 2 16.51 7.27 1.41
N LYS A 3 16.08 6.04 1.69
CA LYS A 3 14.65 5.68 1.86
C LYS A 3 14.33 5.63 3.36
N ALA A 4 13.11 6.02 3.73
CA ALA A 4 12.58 5.92 5.08
C ALA A 4 11.08 5.59 5.00
N LEU A 5 10.55 4.98 6.05
CA LEU A 5 9.12 4.76 6.24
C LEU A 5 8.67 5.51 7.49
N PRO A 6 7.51 6.18 7.48
CA PRO A 6 6.93 6.76 8.69
C PRO A 6 6.45 5.63 9.62
N ILE A 7 7.23 5.37 10.66
CA ILE A 7 7.00 4.29 11.64
C ILE A 7 7.00 4.86 13.07
N GLY A 8 6.44 4.11 14.02
CA GLY A 8 6.46 4.41 15.46
C GLY A 8 5.09 4.80 16.01
N ASN A 9 4.47 5.85 15.47
CA ASN A 9 3.08 6.23 15.78
C ASN A 9 2.33 6.62 14.50
N ASP A 10 1.07 7.01 14.64
CA ASP A 10 0.22 7.42 13.53
C ASP A 10 0.16 8.94 13.33
N SER A 11 0.97 9.74 14.05
CA SER A 11 0.91 11.21 13.98
C SER A 11 1.23 11.75 12.59
N PHE A 12 2.28 11.24 11.93
CA PHE A 12 2.60 11.62 10.55
C PHE A 12 1.40 11.38 9.61
N TRP A 13 0.73 10.25 9.77
CA TRP A 13 -0.41 9.87 8.94
C TRP A 13 -1.66 10.67 9.27
N ILE A 14 -1.89 10.97 10.56
CA ILE A 14 -2.99 11.83 11.00
C ILE A 14 -2.83 13.21 10.40
N ASP A 15 -1.64 13.80 10.47
CA ASP A 15 -1.38 15.14 9.91
C ASP A 15 -1.63 15.14 8.40
N LEU A 16 -1.04 14.17 7.68
CA LEU A 16 -1.19 14.04 6.24
C LEU A 16 -2.65 13.83 5.81
N PHE A 17 -3.37 12.92 6.46
CA PHE A 17 -4.74 12.59 6.10
C PHE A 17 -5.74 13.66 6.54
N THR A 18 -5.47 14.42 7.60
CA THR A 18 -6.32 15.54 8.01
C THR A 18 -6.26 16.63 6.95
N GLU A 19 -5.05 17.03 6.54
CA GLU A 19 -4.88 18.03 5.47
C GLU A 19 -5.52 17.56 4.16
N ALA A 20 -5.30 16.30 3.78
CA ALA A 20 -5.87 15.75 2.55
C ALA A 20 -7.41 15.67 2.61
N HIS A 21 -7.98 15.25 3.75
CA HIS A 21 -9.43 15.20 3.95
C HIS A 21 -10.05 16.59 3.87
N ASP A 22 -9.40 17.62 4.43
CA ASP A 22 -9.86 19.02 4.36
C ASP A 22 -9.88 19.56 2.93
N TRP A 23 -9.02 19.05 2.04
CA TRP A 23 -9.06 19.34 0.60
C TRP A 23 -10.18 18.59 -0.15
N GLY A 24 -10.90 17.70 0.54
CA GLY A 24 -11.95 16.87 -0.04
C GLY A 24 -11.45 15.55 -0.63
N LEU A 25 -10.26 15.07 -0.24
CA LEU A 25 -9.79 13.74 -0.65
C LEU A 25 -10.69 12.65 -0.08
N ILE A 26 -11.17 11.75 -0.93
CA ILE A 26 -12.06 10.64 -0.55
C ILE A 26 -11.36 9.27 -0.47
N LEU A 27 -10.17 9.17 -1.05
CA LEU A 27 -9.38 7.94 -1.14
C LEU A 27 -7.89 8.31 -1.20
N TYR A 28 -7.09 7.68 -0.33
CA TYR A 28 -5.64 7.74 -0.40
C TYR A 28 -5.09 6.51 -1.13
N GLU A 29 -4.23 6.72 -2.12
CA GLU A 29 -3.49 5.65 -2.77
C GLU A 29 -2.09 5.54 -2.17
N GLN A 30 -1.78 4.38 -1.57
CA GLN A 30 -0.38 4.04 -1.25
C GLN A 30 0.25 3.36 -2.46
N ASP A 31 1.06 4.13 -3.18
CA ASP A 31 1.69 3.69 -4.41
C ASP A 31 3.03 2.94 -4.18
N TRP A 32 3.46 2.13 -5.15
CA TRP A 32 4.77 1.44 -5.22
C TRP A 32 5.09 0.42 -4.10
N LEU A 33 4.08 -0.25 -3.51
CA LEU A 33 4.29 -1.14 -2.35
C LEU A 33 5.32 -2.25 -2.57
N ASP A 34 5.35 -2.85 -3.76
CA ASP A 34 6.38 -3.83 -4.13
C ASP A 34 7.77 -3.22 -4.07
N ARG A 35 7.97 -2.00 -4.60
CA ARG A 35 9.27 -1.32 -4.63
C ARG A 35 9.70 -0.87 -3.25
N GLN A 36 8.80 -0.36 -2.40
CA GLN A 36 9.16 -0.08 -1.02
C GLN A 36 9.61 -1.38 -0.33
N THR A 37 8.91 -2.49 -0.54
CA THR A 37 9.28 -3.77 0.09
C THR A 37 10.60 -4.34 -0.44
N ILE A 38 10.80 -4.35 -1.75
CA ILE A 38 11.93 -5.01 -2.42
C ILE A 38 13.20 -4.18 -2.29
N ASP A 39 13.11 -2.87 -2.48
CA ASP A 39 14.28 -2.01 -2.54
C ASP A 39 14.68 -1.44 -1.17
N PHE A 40 13.78 -1.39 -0.19
CA PHE A 40 14.11 -0.96 1.16
C PHE A 40 14.57 -2.17 1.98
N PHE A 41 15.89 -2.35 2.07
CA PHE A 41 16.48 -3.51 2.76
C PHE A 41 15.88 -3.82 4.15
N PRO A 42 15.59 -2.82 5.02
CA PRO A 42 14.99 -3.08 6.32
C PRO A 42 13.66 -3.86 6.28
N THR A 43 12.79 -3.64 5.29
CA THR A 43 11.51 -4.40 5.19
C THR A 43 11.70 -5.85 4.77
N ARG A 44 12.91 -6.23 4.33
CA ARG A 44 13.27 -7.62 3.99
C ARG A 44 14.01 -8.34 5.12
N THR A 45 14.57 -7.60 6.07
CA THR A 45 15.31 -8.18 7.21
C THR A 45 14.56 -8.10 8.54
N ASP A 46 13.63 -7.16 8.68
CA ASP A 46 12.73 -7.06 9.81
C ASP A 46 11.31 -7.43 9.38
N ILE A 47 10.80 -8.55 9.90
CA ILE A 47 9.48 -9.08 9.57
C ILE A 47 8.32 -8.18 10.04
N ASN A 48 8.57 -7.33 11.04
CA ASN A 48 7.55 -6.47 11.65
C ASN A 48 7.47 -5.10 10.98
N LEU A 49 8.58 -4.61 10.42
CA LEU A 49 8.69 -3.22 9.97
C LEU A 49 7.63 -2.82 8.94
N GLY A 50 7.43 -3.65 7.91
CA GLY A 50 6.41 -3.38 6.89
C GLY A 50 5.00 -3.43 7.46
N HIS A 51 4.72 -4.35 8.37
CA HIS A 51 3.42 -4.45 9.02
C HIS A 51 3.15 -3.24 9.93
N GLN A 52 4.12 -2.82 10.75
CA GLN A 52 3.99 -1.62 11.59
C GLN A 52 3.70 -0.36 10.78
N TRP A 53 4.37 -0.21 9.63
CA TRP A 53 4.14 0.90 8.71
C TRP A 53 2.71 0.90 8.14
N LEU A 54 2.21 -0.25 7.68
CA LEU A 54 0.86 -0.34 7.13
C LEU A 54 -0.21 -0.18 8.22
N MET A 55 0.00 -0.73 9.42
CA MET A 55 -0.94 -0.59 10.55
C MET A 55 -1.01 0.85 11.08
N SER A 56 0.10 1.58 11.12
CA SER A 56 0.08 2.99 11.55
C SER A 56 -0.69 3.86 10.55
N MET A 57 -0.49 3.63 9.25
CA MET A 57 -1.27 4.26 8.18
C MET A 57 -2.76 3.92 8.30
N GLY A 58 -3.07 2.63 8.47
CA GLY A 58 -4.44 2.14 8.62
C GLY A 58 -5.18 2.72 9.82
N SER A 59 -4.51 2.83 10.97
CA SER A 59 -5.04 3.44 12.19
C SER A 59 -5.42 4.91 11.97
N ALA A 60 -4.55 5.70 11.35
CA ALA A 60 -4.85 7.10 11.04
C ALA A 60 -6.02 7.23 10.06
N ALA A 61 -6.02 6.42 8.99
CA ALA A 61 -7.10 6.42 8.02
C ALA A 61 -8.46 6.09 8.67
N ASP A 62 -8.48 5.14 9.61
CA ASP A 62 -9.73 4.78 10.30
C ASP A 62 -10.26 5.90 11.20
N LYS A 63 -9.36 6.58 11.93
CA LYS A 63 -9.71 7.74 12.77
C LYS A 63 -10.31 8.89 11.95
N ILE A 64 -9.80 9.11 10.73
CA ILE A 64 -10.22 10.22 9.87
C ILE A 64 -11.40 9.82 8.98
N GLY A 65 -11.67 8.52 8.83
CA GLY A 65 -12.71 8.03 7.93
C GLY A 65 -12.31 8.02 6.46
N LEU A 66 -11.01 8.03 6.16
CA LEU A 66 -10.47 8.03 4.79
C LEU A 66 -10.22 6.59 4.34
N ASN A 67 -10.65 6.24 3.13
CA ASN A 67 -10.35 4.92 2.56
C ASN A 67 -8.95 4.91 1.93
N ILE A 68 -8.36 3.72 1.85
CA ILE A 68 -7.05 3.47 1.25
C ILE A 68 -7.19 2.50 0.07
N GLN A 69 -6.45 2.76 -1.00
CA GLN A 69 -6.14 1.80 -2.05
C GLN A 69 -4.64 1.48 -2.06
N TYR A 70 -4.31 0.19 -2.12
CA TYR A 70 -2.92 -0.29 -2.17
C TYR A 70 -2.49 -0.60 -3.59
N CYS A 71 -1.34 -0.05 -4.01
CA CYS A 71 -0.84 -0.15 -5.37
C CYS A 71 0.37 -1.08 -5.47
N MET A 72 0.38 -1.94 -6.49
CA MET A 72 1.42 -2.97 -6.70
C MET A 72 1.58 -3.90 -5.47
N SER A 73 0.45 -4.36 -4.95
CA SER A 73 0.35 -5.18 -3.76
C SER A 73 0.98 -6.57 -3.94
N LEU A 74 1.91 -6.91 -3.04
CA LEU A 74 2.40 -8.27 -2.83
C LEU A 74 1.42 -9.04 -1.93
N PRO A 75 1.48 -10.40 -1.88
CA PRO A 75 0.61 -11.21 -1.01
C PRO A 75 0.56 -10.72 0.45
N ARG A 76 1.70 -10.29 0.99
CA ARG A 76 1.78 -9.77 2.36
C ARG A 76 1.00 -8.47 2.58
N HIS A 77 0.87 -7.62 1.56
CA HIS A 77 0.09 -6.38 1.64
C HIS A 77 -1.40 -6.70 1.64
N ILE A 78 -1.83 -7.64 0.77
CA ILE A 78 -3.21 -8.14 0.73
C ILE A 78 -3.60 -8.77 2.07
N LEU A 79 -2.74 -9.63 2.63
CA LEU A 79 -2.97 -10.24 3.95
C LEU A 79 -3.01 -9.20 5.08
N SER A 80 -2.18 -8.15 5.00
CA SER A 80 -2.19 -7.06 6.00
C SER A 80 -3.45 -6.20 5.87
N ALA A 81 -3.96 -6.00 4.65
CA ALA A 81 -5.18 -5.24 4.39
C ALA A 81 -6.41 -5.80 5.12
N LEU A 82 -6.46 -7.12 5.35
CA LEU A 82 -7.53 -7.76 6.13
C LEU A 82 -7.62 -7.25 7.58
N GLN A 83 -6.56 -6.64 8.10
CA GLN A 83 -6.51 -6.05 9.44
C GLN A 83 -6.82 -4.55 9.45
N ILE A 84 -6.97 -3.93 8.27
CA ILE A 84 -7.13 -2.49 8.11
C ILE A 84 -8.46 -2.23 7.40
N PRO A 85 -9.57 -1.95 8.12
CA PRO A 85 -10.90 -1.82 7.53
C PRO A 85 -11.02 -0.76 6.44
N ARG A 86 -10.12 0.22 6.44
CA ARG A 86 -10.06 1.30 5.45
C ARG A 86 -9.36 0.93 4.16
N VAL A 87 -8.62 -0.19 4.10
CA VAL A 87 -8.11 -0.67 2.81
C VAL A 87 -9.27 -1.35 2.08
N THR A 88 -9.82 -0.64 1.11
CA THR A 88 -11.01 -1.09 0.36
C THR A 88 -10.66 -1.73 -0.97
N GLN A 89 -9.45 -1.46 -1.49
CA GLN A 89 -9.00 -1.92 -2.81
C GLN A 89 -7.49 -2.19 -2.80
N ALA A 90 -7.07 -3.20 -3.54
CA ALA A 90 -5.65 -3.50 -3.76
C ALA A 90 -5.41 -3.90 -5.22
N ARG A 91 -4.55 -3.15 -5.92
CA ARG A 91 -4.05 -3.49 -7.24
C ARG A 91 -2.78 -4.32 -7.08
N ALA A 92 -2.80 -5.55 -7.60
CA ALA A 92 -1.64 -6.45 -7.55
C ALA A 92 -0.73 -6.37 -8.78
N SER A 93 -1.20 -5.76 -9.88
CA SER A 93 -0.44 -5.60 -11.11
C SER A 93 0.44 -4.36 -11.10
N THR A 94 1.33 -4.25 -12.10
CA THR A 94 1.86 -2.96 -12.54
C THR A 94 0.80 -2.15 -13.30
N ASP A 95 1.17 -0.95 -13.77
CA ASP A 95 0.23 0.06 -14.25
C ASP A 95 -0.44 -0.41 -15.54
N TYR A 96 -1.72 -0.06 -15.68
CA TYR A 96 -2.38 -0.24 -16.96
C TYR A 96 -1.84 0.81 -17.93
N ALA A 97 -0.97 0.39 -18.84
CA ALA A 97 -0.38 1.27 -19.85
C ALA A 97 -0.55 0.66 -21.25
N PHE A 98 -1.79 0.62 -21.72
CA PHE A 98 -2.16 0.01 -23.01
C PHE A 98 -1.40 0.59 -24.22
N HIS A 99 -1.01 1.86 -24.15
CA HIS A 99 -0.23 2.53 -25.21
C HIS A 99 1.25 2.11 -25.22
N LEU A 100 1.70 1.35 -24.22
CA LEU A 100 3.06 0.81 -24.15
C LEU A 100 3.04 -0.65 -24.62
N ASP A 101 2.95 -0.84 -25.94
CA ASP A 101 2.89 -2.16 -26.59
C ASP A 101 3.90 -3.15 -25.99
N GLY A 102 3.38 -4.17 -25.31
CA GLY A 102 4.16 -5.26 -24.70
C GLY A 102 5.01 -4.89 -23.47
N LYS A 103 5.01 -3.62 -23.03
CA LYS A 103 5.86 -3.16 -21.91
C LYS A 103 5.12 -3.06 -20.58
N ALA A 104 3.81 -2.88 -20.61
CA ALA A 104 3.02 -2.68 -19.41
C ALA A 104 2.70 -3.97 -18.66
N GLN A 105 2.78 -5.15 -19.29
CA GLN A 105 2.73 -6.49 -18.68
C GLN A 105 1.84 -6.66 -17.42
N GLN A 106 0.72 -5.94 -17.34
CA GLN A 106 -0.10 -5.85 -16.12
C GLN A 106 -0.84 -7.15 -15.83
N TRP A 107 -1.02 -7.99 -16.85
CA TRP A 107 -1.62 -9.32 -16.74
C TRP A 107 -0.70 -10.33 -16.04
N THR A 108 0.63 -10.14 -16.05
CA THR A 108 1.57 -11.07 -15.42
C THR A 108 1.89 -10.67 -13.98
N ILE A 109 0.90 -10.85 -13.09
CA ILE A 109 0.98 -10.46 -11.68
C ILE A 109 1.80 -11.42 -10.79
N GLY A 110 2.38 -12.48 -11.38
CA GLY A 110 3.39 -13.33 -10.75
C GLY A 110 2.97 -13.91 -9.40
N ILE A 111 3.79 -13.70 -8.36
CA ILE A 111 3.57 -14.28 -7.02
C ILE A 111 2.27 -13.83 -6.35
N SER A 112 1.70 -12.70 -6.76
CA SER A 112 0.43 -12.22 -6.23
C SER A 112 -0.77 -12.96 -6.83
N SER A 113 -0.61 -13.70 -7.94
CA SER A 113 -1.70 -14.37 -8.65
C SER A 113 -2.53 -15.31 -7.77
N MET A 114 -1.88 -16.12 -6.94
CA MET A 114 -2.57 -17.09 -6.08
C MET A 114 -3.56 -16.43 -5.11
N PHE A 115 -3.23 -15.24 -4.59
CA PHE A 115 -4.12 -14.54 -3.66
C PHE A 115 -5.19 -13.73 -4.39
N VAL A 116 -4.86 -13.18 -5.55
CA VAL A 116 -5.83 -12.43 -6.38
C VAL A 116 -6.88 -13.37 -6.98
N ASP A 117 -6.52 -14.61 -7.30
CA ASP A 117 -7.46 -15.64 -7.79
C ASP A 117 -8.42 -16.15 -6.70
N ALA A 118 -8.00 -16.07 -5.43
CA ALA A 118 -8.75 -16.62 -4.30
C ALA A 118 -9.81 -15.67 -3.70
N ILE A 119 -9.85 -14.39 -4.12
CA ILE A 119 -10.72 -13.34 -3.59
C ILE A 119 -11.67 -12.80 -4.65
#